data_AF-M2YM15-F1
#
_entry.id   AF-M2YM15-F1
#
_cell.length_a   1.000
_cell.length_b   1.000
_cell.length_c   1.000
_cell.angle_alpha   90.00
_cell.angle_beta   90.00
_cell.angle_gamma   90.00
#
_symmetry.space_group_name_H-M   'P 1'
#
loop_
_entity.id
_entity.type
_entity.pdbx_description
1 polymer ?
#
loop_
_entity_poly.entity_id
_entity_poly.type
_entity_poly.pdbx_seq_one_letter_code
_entity_poly.pdbx_strand_id
1 'polypeptide(L)'
;FTVTAPPATDIWRPNVTADNFTAPYVYRVCKTSEFRRISVTISANWKTRYDQGGIAIVWPGKKPWKWLKTGIEFENGAPQLGTVATYAFSDWSLSPVVPKKTTTSSFLVERNTTEMWAYNVVKNERYPLREVTWVDRGKKNANMWVGVYVAKPTYTNG
;
A
#
# COMPACT_ATOMS: atom_id res chain seq x y z
N PHE A 1 7.14 12.23 -10.32
CA PHE A 1 5.80 12.68 -10.76
C PHE A 1 4.95 12.94 -9.53
N THR A 2 3.86 13.68 -9.67
CA THR A 2 2.95 14.02 -8.57
C THR A 2 1.61 13.32 -8.77
N VAL A 3 1.02 12.82 -7.69
CA VAL A 3 -0.35 12.27 -7.67
C VAL A 3 -1.11 12.97 -6.55
N THR A 4 -2.35 13.34 -6.78
CA THR A 4 -3.20 14.05 -5.83
C THR A 4 -4.48 13.26 -5.56
N ALA A 5 -4.88 13.19 -4.30
CA ALA A 5 -6.14 12.58 -3.89
C ALA A 5 -7.19 13.65 -3.56
N PRO A 6 -8.42 13.56 -4.11
CA PRO A 6 -9.54 14.29 -3.54
C PRO A 6 -9.89 13.68 -2.16
N PRO A 7 -10.62 14.42 -1.31
CA PRO A 7 -11.19 13.86 -0.07
C PRO A 7 -12.08 12.64 -0.33
N ALA A 8 -12.37 11.89 0.73
CA ALA A 8 -13.21 10.68 0.69
C ALA A 8 -12.69 9.56 -0.23
N THR A 9 -11.37 9.43 -0.32
CA THR A 9 -10.72 8.35 -1.07
C THR A 9 -10.00 7.38 -0.15
N ASP A 10 -10.13 6.08 -0.40
CA ASP A 10 -9.48 5.04 0.41
C ASP A 10 -9.30 3.72 -0.38
N ILE A 11 -8.42 2.86 0.14
CA ILE A 11 -8.26 1.46 -0.25
C ILE A 11 -8.40 0.63 1.03
N TRP A 12 -9.60 0.14 1.33
CA TRP A 12 -9.93 -0.49 2.61
C TRP A 12 -11.17 -1.38 2.50
N ARG A 13 -11.12 -2.55 3.14
CA ARG A 13 -12.25 -3.49 3.21
C ARG A 13 -12.44 -4.00 4.64
N PRO A 14 -13.32 -3.36 5.43
CA PRO A 14 -13.50 -3.72 6.84
C PRO A 14 -14.39 -4.96 7.03
N ASN A 15 -15.30 -5.25 6.10
CA ASN A 15 -16.34 -6.28 6.28
C ASN A 15 -16.96 -6.68 4.92
N VAL A 16 -18.02 -7.48 4.97
CA VAL A 16 -18.70 -8.03 3.77
C VAL A 16 -19.56 -7.02 3.00
N THR A 17 -19.95 -5.90 3.61
CA THR A 17 -20.83 -4.89 2.99
C THR A 17 -20.08 -3.67 2.47
N ALA A 18 -18.78 -3.55 2.72
CA ALA A 18 -17.95 -2.41 2.30
C ALA A 18 -16.62 -2.86 1.68
N ASP A 19 -16.31 -2.35 0.48
CA ASP A 19 -15.06 -2.57 -0.26
C ASP A 19 -14.63 -1.27 -0.96
N ASN A 20 -13.92 -0.41 -0.23
CA ASN A 20 -13.44 0.87 -0.75
C ASN A 20 -12.18 0.63 -1.60
N PHE A 21 -12.26 1.02 -2.87
CA PHE A 21 -11.11 1.07 -3.78
C PHE A 21 -11.26 2.30 -4.67
N THR A 22 -11.23 3.49 -4.04
CA THR A 22 -11.55 4.79 -4.69
C THR A 22 -10.34 5.70 -4.83
N ALA A 23 -9.22 5.35 -4.22
CA ALA A 23 -8.00 6.14 -4.27
C ALA A 23 -7.38 6.21 -5.67
N PRO A 24 -6.84 7.38 -6.08
CA PRO A 24 -5.99 7.49 -7.25
C PRO A 24 -4.83 6.49 -7.19
N TYR A 25 -4.72 5.68 -8.26
CA TYR A 25 -3.76 4.61 -8.38
C TYR A 25 -3.14 4.63 -9.77
N VAL A 26 -1.84 4.91 -9.84
CA VAL A 26 -1.06 4.94 -11.09
C VAL A 26 -0.24 3.67 -11.16
N TYR A 27 -0.53 2.82 -12.14
CA TYR A 27 0.01 1.46 -12.18
C TYR A 27 0.42 0.99 -13.56
N ARG A 28 1.22 -0.08 -13.57
CA ARG A 28 1.49 -0.90 -14.75
C ARG A 28 0.92 -2.30 -14.54
N VAL A 29 0.58 -2.96 -15.64
CA VAL A 29 0.19 -4.37 -15.63
C VAL A 29 1.43 -5.22 -15.88
N CYS A 30 1.63 -6.26 -15.08
CA CYS A 30 2.64 -7.27 -15.33
C CYS A 30 2.12 -8.66 -14.94
N LYS A 31 2.85 -9.70 -15.34
CA LYS A 31 2.58 -11.05 -14.86
C LYS A 31 3.21 -11.30 -13.50
N THR A 32 2.55 -12.10 -12.65
CA THR A 32 3.12 -12.50 -11.35
C THR A 32 4.46 -13.22 -11.50
N SER A 33 4.65 -13.98 -12.59
CA SER A 33 5.88 -14.69 -12.96
C SER A 33 7.06 -13.76 -13.31
N GLU A 34 6.77 -12.56 -13.80
CA GLU A 34 7.75 -11.57 -14.26
C GLU A 34 8.08 -10.55 -13.17
N PHE A 35 7.13 -10.29 -12.27
CA PHE A 35 7.34 -9.34 -11.20
C PHE A 35 8.44 -9.83 -10.23
N ARG A 36 9.35 -8.92 -9.89
CA ARG A 36 10.42 -9.15 -8.91
C ARG A 36 10.31 -8.16 -7.77
N ARG A 37 10.25 -6.86 -8.08
CA ARG A 37 10.15 -5.80 -7.09
C ARG A 37 9.63 -4.49 -7.66
N ILE A 38 9.10 -3.65 -6.77
CA ILE A 38 8.86 -2.23 -6.97
C ILE A 38 9.40 -1.47 -5.77
N SER A 39 10.03 -0.32 -6.01
CA SER A 39 10.47 0.59 -4.96
C SER A 39 10.01 2.01 -5.25
N VAL A 40 9.66 2.75 -4.21
CA VAL A 40 9.29 4.17 -4.31
C VAL A 40 9.87 4.94 -3.13
N THR A 41 10.25 6.18 -3.36
CA THR A 41 10.42 7.18 -2.29
C THR A 41 9.26 8.16 -2.42
N ILE A 42 8.48 8.31 -1.36
CA ILE A 42 7.35 9.22 -1.31
C ILE A 42 7.65 10.38 -0.38
N SER A 43 7.08 11.55 -0.67
CA SER A 43 7.12 12.71 0.19
C SER A 43 5.80 13.47 0.10
N ALA A 44 5.25 13.88 1.25
CA ALA A 44 4.09 14.76 1.31
C ALA A 44 4.05 15.50 2.65
N ASN A 45 3.18 16.51 2.74
CA ASN A 45 2.84 17.15 4.00
C ASN A 45 1.67 16.41 4.68
N TRP A 46 2.00 15.31 5.37
CA TRP A 46 1.04 14.48 6.10
C TRP A 46 0.48 15.26 7.29
N LYS A 47 -0.83 15.58 7.28
CA LYS A 47 -1.41 16.47 8.28
C LYS A 47 -2.82 16.08 8.73
N THR A 48 -3.58 15.43 7.87
CA THR A 48 -4.93 14.98 8.19
C THR A 48 -4.89 13.52 8.57
N ARG A 49 -5.67 13.13 9.58
CA ARG A 49 -5.84 11.72 9.95
C ARG A 49 -6.17 10.90 8.70
N TYR A 50 -5.47 9.79 8.54
CA TYR A 50 -5.52 8.87 7.41
C TYR A 50 -5.02 9.41 6.06
N ASP A 51 -4.30 10.54 6.01
CA ASP A 51 -3.54 10.85 4.79
C ASP A 51 -2.59 9.67 4.49
N GLN A 52 -2.69 9.12 3.28
CA GLN A 52 -1.98 7.91 2.88
C GLN A 52 -1.24 8.10 1.56
N GLY A 53 -0.09 7.45 1.42
CA GLY A 53 0.58 7.31 0.13
C GLY A 53 1.64 6.23 0.14
N GLY A 54 1.86 5.58 -1.00
CA GLY A 54 2.84 4.51 -1.10
C GLY A 54 2.65 3.59 -2.30
N ILE A 55 3.03 2.33 -2.15
CA ILE A 55 2.86 1.28 -3.16
C ILE A 55 1.52 0.59 -2.95
N ALA A 56 0.85 0.26 -4.05
CA ALA A 56 -0.21 -0.74 -4.06
C ALA A 56 0.10 -1.82 -5.10
N ILE A 57 -0.22 -3.06 -4.74
CA ILE A 57 -0.21 -4.23 -5.61
C ILE A 57 -1.61 -4.84 -5.59
N VAL A 58 -2.19 -5.04 -6.76
CA VAL A 58 -3.56 -5.57 -6.91
C VAL A 58 -3.51 -6.81 -7.77
N TRP A 59 -4.19 -7.86 -7.32
CA TRP A 59 -4.48 -9.05 -8.12
C TRP A 59 -5.90 -8.94 -8.64
N PRO A 60 -6.10 -8.34 -9.82
CA PRO A 60 -7.41 -8.24 -10.44
C PRO A 60 -7.95 -9.63 -10.80
N GLY A 61 -9.27 -9.76 -10.79
CA GLY A 61 -9.97 -10.99 -11.12
C GLY A 61 -11.43 -10.89 -10.77
N LYS A 62 -12.05 -12.02 -10.40
CA LYS A 62 -13.40 -12.01 -9.82
C LYS A 62 -13.40 -11.15 -8.56
N LYS A 63 -14.29 -10.17 -8.48
CA LYS A 63 -14.47 -9.35 -7.29
C LYS A 63 -14.98 -10.21 -6.11
N PRO A 64 -14.66 -9.81 -4.86
CA PRO A 64 -13.83 -8.67 -4.51
C PRO A 64 -12.33 -8.94 -4.78
N TRP A 65 -11.58 -7.92 -5.18
CA TRP A 65 -10.17 -8.08 -5.55
C TRP A 65 -9.28 -8.30 -4.33
N LYS A 66 -8.12 -8.94 -4.53
CA LYS A 66 -7.08 -9.05 -3.51
C LYS A 66 -6.03 -7.98 -3.74
N TRP A 67 -5.52 -7.40 -2.68
CA TRP A 67 -4.54 -6.32 -2.81
C TRP A 67 -3.66 -6.18 -1.56
N LEU A 68 -2.52 -5.55 -1.76
CA LEU A 68 -1.56 -5.16 -0.74
C LEU A 68 -1.27 -3.68 -0.93
N LYS A 69 -1.33 -2.87 0.12
CA LYS A 69 -0.79 -1.50 0.12
C LYS A 69 0.24 -1.35 1.22
N THR A 70 1.31 -0.61 0.97
CA THR A 70 2.31 -0.25 1.97
C THR A 70 2.79 1.17 1.73
N GLY A 71 3.03 1.93 2.78
CA GLY A 71 3.35 3.34 2.64
C GLY A 71 3.35 4.10 3.96
N ILE A 72 3.28 5.43 3.85
CA ILE A 72 2.99 6.28 4.99
C ILE A 72 1.47 6.35 5.17
N GLU A 73 1.03 6.27 6.43
CA GLU A 73 -0.33 6.57 6.85
C GLU A 73 -0.29 7.47 8.09
N PHE A 74 -0.96 8.62 8.05
CA PHE A 74 -0.97 9.56 9.16
C PHE A 74 -1.99 9.16 10.21
N GLU A 75 -1.53 8.70 11.37
CA GLU A 75 -2.41 8.26 12.45
C GLU A 75 -1.86 8.70 13.81
N ASN A 76 -2.76 9.02 14.74
CA ASN A 76 -2.41 9.46 16.10
C ASN A 76 -1.43 10.66 16.10
N GLY A 77 -1.65 11.63 15.21
CA GLY A 77 -0.88 12.86 15.12
C GLY A 77 0.53 12.72 14.53
N ALA A 78 0.90 11.56 13.98
CA ALA A 78 2.20 11.35 13.36
C ALA A 78 2.13 10.41 12.13
N PRO A 79 3.05 10.53 11.16
CA PRO A 79 3.26 9.53 10.12
C PRO A 79 3.61 8.17 10.73
N GLN A 80 2.94 7.13 10.24
CA GLN A 80 3.21 5.73 10.54
C GLN A 80 3.63 5.01 9.24
N LEU A 81 4.43 3.95 9.37
CA LEU A 81 4.65 2.97 8.31
C LEU A 81 3.46 2.00 8.33
N GLY A 82 2.53 2.19 7.39
CA GLY A 82 1.32 1.38 7.29
C GLY A 82 1.46 0.29 6.24
N THR A 83 0.98 -0.92 6.56
CA THR A 83 0.79 -1.98 5.55
C THR A 83 -0.58 -2.62 5.74
N VAL A 84 -1.32 -2.76 4.64
CA VAL A 84 -2.60 -3.46 4.62
C VAL A 84 -2.56 -4.58 3.60
N ALA A 85 -2.76 -5.82 4.05
CA ALA A 85 -2.87 -6.99 3.21
C ALA A 85 -4.31 -7.49 3.20
N THR A 86 -4.96 -7.45 2.03
CA THR A 86 -6.38 -7.77 1.88
C THR A 86 -6.56 -9.02 1.03
N TYR A 87 -6.93 -10.12 1.68
CA TYR A 87 -7.41 -11.33 1.02
C TYR A 87 -8.95 -11.32 0.93
N ALA A 88 -9.62 -11.50 2.07
CA ALA A 88 -11.07 -11.40 2.20
C ALA A 88 -11.45 -10.05 2.81
N PHE A 89 -10.78 -9.65 3.90
CA PHE A 89 -10.89 -8.36 4.58
C PHE A 89 -9.49 -7.79 4.78
N SER A 90 -9.43 -6.50 5.09
CA SER A 90 -8.19 -5.78 5.30
C SER A 90 -7.60 -6.07 6.67
N ASP A 91 -6.35 -6.57 6.67
CA ASP A 91 -5.51 -6.73 7.85
C ASP A 91 -4.45 -5.63 7.82
N TRP A 92 -4.45 -4.77 8.84
CA TRP A 92 -3.64 -3.56 8.93
C TRP A 92 -2.58 -3.69 10.02
N SER A 93 -1.33 -3.40 9.66
CA SER A 93 -0.25 -3.17 10.61
C SER A 93 0.25 -1.73 10.51
N LEU A 94 0.62 -1.20 11.67
CA LEU A 94 1.29 0.10 11.81
C LEU A 94 2.62 -0.10 12.52
N SER A 95 3.63 0.65 12.08
CA SER A 95 4.89 0.79 12.80
C SER A 95 5.29 2.27 12.85
N PRO A 96 5.89 2.72 13.96
CA PRO A 96 6.29 4.12 14.09
C PRO A 96 7.36 4.49 13.07
N VAL A 97 7.26 5.69 12.51
CA VAL A 97 8.37 6.28 11.74
C VAL A 97 9.35 6.94 12.72
N VAL A 98 10.65 6.68 12.55
CA VAL A 98 11.71 7.30 13.33
C VAL A 98 12.64 8.08 12.37
N PRO A 99 12.74 9.41 12.50
CA PRO A 99 12.09 10.29 13.49
C PRO A 99 10.60 10.54 13.21
N LYS A 100 9.82 10.85 14.26
CA LYS A 100 8.35 11.03 14.21
C LYS A 100 7.82 12.10 13.25
N LYS A 101 8.66 13.05 12.81
CA LYS A 101 8.25 14.16 11.91
C LYS A 101 8.71 13.95 10.46
N THR A 102 8.89 12.70 10.05
CA THR A 102 9.38 12.38 8.72
C THR A 102 8.29 12.62 7.67
N THR A 103 8.60 13.47 6.69
CA THR A 103 7.73 13.72 5.54
C THR A 103 8.03 12.80 4.36
N THR A 104 9.24 12.21 4.32
CA THR A 104 9.75 11.44 3.20
C THR A 104 10.18 10.04 3.65
N SER A 105 9.71 9.00 2.98
CA SER A 105 10.11 7.62 3.28
C SER A 105 10.17 6.75 2.03
N SER A 106 11.00 5.71 2.07
CA SER A 106 11.16 4.78 0.95
C SER A 106 10.57 3.42 1.29
N PHE A 107 9.93 2.81 0.30
CA PHE A 107 9.27 1.52 0.43
C PHE A 107 9.72 0.60 -0.70
N LEU A 108 9.81 -0.69 -0.39
CA LEU A 108 10.09 -1.75 -1.34
C LEU A 108 9.04 -2.83 -1.13
N VAL A 109 8.43 -3.29 -2.23
CA VAL A 109 7.68 -4.53 -2.24
C VAL A 109 8.36 -5.47 -3.20
N GLU A 110 8.71 -6.66 -2.73
CA GLU A 110 9.37 -7.67 -3.55
C GLU A 110 8.69 -9.02 -3.40
N ARG A 111 8.70 -9.75 -4.52
CA ARG A 111 8.13 -11.06 -4.64
C ARG A 111 9.26 -12.07 -4.66
N ASN A 112 9.19 -13.08 -3.81
CA ASN A 112 10.02 -14.27 -3.94
C ASN A 112 9.23 -15.38 -4.64
N THR A 113 9.65 -16.64 -4.55
CA THR A 113 8.98 -17.74 -5.25
C THR A 113 7.51 -17.90 -4.84
N THR A 114 7.18 -17.71 -3.56
CA THR A 114 5.91 -18.12 -2.94
C THR A 114 5.18 -17.03 -2.16
N GLU A 115 5.86 -15.95 -1.81
CA GLU A 115 5.30 -14.86 -1.02
C GLU A 115 5.72 -13.47 -1.51
N MET A 116 5.04 -12.48 -0.96
CA MET A 116 5.34 -11.07 -1.15
C MET A 116 5.78 -10.47 0.18
N TRP A 117 6.84 -9.67 0.14
CA TRP A 117 7.34 -8.94 1.29
C TRP A 117 7.25 -7.44 1.06
N ALA A 118 6.79 -6.72 2.09
CA ALA A 118 6.80 -5.27 2.14
C ALA A 118 7.86 -4.79 3.15
N TYR A 119 8.65 -3.80 2.74
CA TYR A 119 9.73 -3.23 3.53
C TYR A 119 9.65 -1.70 3.54
N ASN A 120 10.09 -1.12 4.64
CA ASN A 120 10.64 0.22 4.66
C ASN A 120 12.14 0.17 4.33
N VAL A 121 12.66 1.17 3.61
CA VAL A 121 14.07 1.23 3.22
C VAL A 121 14.71 2.50 3.78
N VAL A 122 15.76 2.34 4.59
CA VAL A 122 16.51 3.44 5.22
C VAL A 122 17.99 3.21 4.97
N LYS A 123 18.68 4.19 4.35
CA LYS A 123 20.12 4.09 4.02
C LYS A 123 20.51 2.77 3.33
N ASN A 124 19.65 2.31 2.39
CA ASN A 124 19.77 1.03 1.67
C ASN A 124 19.58 -0.25 2.50
N GLU A 125 19.27 -0.14 3.79
CA GLU A 125 18.87 -1.27 4.63
C GLU A 125 17.36 -1.50 4.53
N ARG A 126 16.95 -2.78 4.58
CA ARG A 126 15.55 -3.20 4.46
C ARG A 126 15.01 -3.57 5.83
N TYR A 127 13.93 -2.90 6.23
CA TYR A 127 13.22 -3.14 7.47
C TYR A 127 11.87 -3.81 7.15
N PRO A 128 11.67 -5.10 7.49
CA PRO A 128 10.44 -5.81 7.13
C PRO A 128 9.23 -5.24 7.84
N LEU A 129 8.17 -4.98 7.07
CA LEU A 129 6.87 -4.51 7.59
C LEU A 129 5.82 -5.62 7.57
N ARG A 130 5.83 -6.47 6.54
CA ARG A 130 4.86 -7.55 6.38
C ARG A 130 5.34 -8.63 5.42
N GLU A 131 5.10 -9.88 5.77
CA GLU A 131 5.09 -11.03 4.87
C GLU A 131 3.65 -11.37 4.47
N VAL A 132 3.42 -11.64 3.19
CA VAL A 132 2.10 -11.97 2.65
C VAL A 132 2.16 -13.27 1.83
N THR A 133 1.67 -14.36 2.42
CA THR A 133 1.84 -15.72 1.87
C THR A 133 0.70 -16.19 0.98
N TRP A 134 -0.39 -15.42 0.84
CA TRP A 134 -1.55 -15.81 0.03
C TRP A 134 -1.45 -15.38 -1.44
N VAL A 135 -0.49 -14.51 -1.78
CA VAL A 135 -0.39 -13.81 -3.09
C VAL A 135 -0.07 -14.69 -4.29
N ASP A 136 0.35 -15.95 -4.08
CA ASP A 136 0.66 -16.91 -5.16
C ASP A 136 0.18 -18.34 -4.90
N ARG A 137 -0.68 -18.56 -3.90
CA ARG A 137 -1.27 -19.88 -3.64
C ARG A 137 -2.30 -20.24 -4.70
N GLY A 138 -1.85 -20.72 -5.85
CA GLY A 138 -2.66 -21.45 -6.83
C GLY A 138 -2.81 -20.82 -8.23
N LYS A 139 -2.17 -19.70 -8.55
CA LYS A 139 -2.22 -19.12 -9.91
C LYS A 139 -0.84 -18.72 -10.43
N LYS A 140 -0.24 -19.59 -11.24
CA LYS A 140 0.95 -19.22 -12.02
C LYS A 140 0.55 -18.21 -13.09
N ASN A 141 1.35 -17.15 -13.26
CA ASN A 141 1.25 -16.21 -14.38
C ASN A 141 -0.06 -15.37 -14.43
N ALA A 142 -0.64 -15.04 -13.28
CA ALA A 142 -1.79 -14.15 -13.20
C ALA A 142 -1.41 -12.70 -13.56
N ASN A 143 -2.40 -11.90 -14.00
CA ASN A 143 -2.22 -10.46 -14.14
C ASN A 143 -2.13 -9.83 -12.75
N MET A 144 -1.24 -8.85 -12.62
CA MET A 144 -1.05 -8.05 -11.43
C MET A 144 -0.92 -6.58 -11.83
N TRP A 145 -1.55 -5.70 -11.06
CA TRP A 145 -1.35 -4.27 -11.19
C TRP A 145 -0.36 -3.85 -10.12
N VAL A 146 0.71 -3.17 -10.52
CA VAL A 146 1.78 -2.72 -9.61
C VAL A 146 1.98 -1.23 -9.81
N GLY A 147 1.90 -0.46 -8.74
CA GLY A 147 1.96 0.98 -8.85
C GLY A 147 2.01 1.71 -7.53
N VAL A 148 1.72 3.00 -7.60
CA VAL A 148 1.67 3.89 -6.45
C VAL A 148 0.26 4.46 -6.27
N TYR A 149 -0.13 4.68 -5.02
CA TYR A 149 -1.41 5.24 -4.66
C TYR A 149 -1.23 6.43 -3.72
N VAL A 150 -2.27 7.26 -3.67
CA VAL A 150 -2.46 8.31 -2.66
C VAL A 150 -3.92 8.31 -2.26
N ALA A 151 -4.22 8.44 -0.97
CA ALA A 151 -5.59 8.45 -0.48
C ALA A 151 -5.77 9.51 0.61
N LYS A 152 -6.99 10.05 0.68
CA LYS A 152 -7.42 11.00 1.70
C LYS A 152 -8.81 10.61 2.20
N PRO A 153 -8.92 9.69 3.17
CA PRO A 153 -10.20 9.20 3.66
C PRO A 153 -10.96 10.28 4.44
N THR A 154 -10.25 11.08 5.23
CA THR A 154 -10.85 12.10 6.09
C THR A 154 -11.14 13.37 5.32
N TYR A 155 -12.35 13.90 5.49
CA TYR A 155 -12.69 15.26 5.09
C TYR A 155 -11.94 16.26 5.98
N THR A 156 -11.21 17.18 5.36
CA THR A 156 -10.90 18.44 6.04
C THR A 156 -12.06 19.38 5.74
N ASN A 157 -12.79 19.83 6.75
CA ASN A 157 -13.55 21.07 6.60
C ASN A 157 -12.53 22.12 6.14
N GLY A 158 -12.77 22.72 4.97
CA GLY A 158 -11.89 23.69 4.35
C GLY A 158 -11.59 24.87 5.26
#